data_AF-A0A832F2D4-F1
#
_entry.id   AF-A0A832F2D4-F1
#
_cell.length_a   1.000
_cell.length_b   1.000
_cell.length_c   1.000
_cell.angle_alpha   90.00
_cell.angle_beta   90.00
_cell.angle_gamma   90.00
#
_symmetry.space_group_name_H-M   'P 1'
#
loop_
_entity.id
_entity.type
_entity.pdbx_description
1 polymer ?
#
loop_
_entity_poly.entity_id
_entity_poly.type
_entity_poly.pdbx_seq_one_letter_code
_entity_poly.pdbx_strand_id
1 'polypeptide(L)' 'MARFMAWHVDYFKAVPSEQGRSPIVEKSESLETGDALLVFISFEKQDTQSESRILDRTYNEISSLATQLKV' A
#
# COMPACT_ATOMS: atom_id res chain seq x y z
N MET A 1 -8.86 4.06 11.54
CA MET A 1 -9.01 3.87 10.10
C MET A 1 -7.61 3.97 9.53
N ALA A 2 -7.17 2.96 8.79
CA ALA A 2 -5.85 2.97 8.17
C ALA A 2 -5.71 4.23 7.30
N ARG A 3 -4.60 4.94 7.46
CA ARG A 3 -4.29 6.11 6.64
C ARG A 3 -3.53 5.62 5.42
N PHE A 4 -3.88 6.15 4.26
CA PHE A 4 -3.12 5.84 3.06
C PHE A 4 -2.84 7.09 2.23
N MET A 5 -1.80 6.97 1.42
CA MET A 5 -1.43 7.93 0.38
C MET A 5 -1.27 7.13 -0.92
N ALA A 6 -1.82 7.65 -2.01
CA ALA A 6 -1.73 7.00 -3.31
C ALA A 6 -1.03 7.91 -4.32
N TRP A 7 -0.09 7.36 -5.09
CA TRP A 7 0.58 8.05 -6.20
C TRP A 7 0.29 7.33 -7.50
N HIS A 8 -0.33 8.04 -8.45
CA HIS A 8 -0.37 7.61 -9.84
C HIS A 8 0.94 8.02 -10.50
N VAL A 9 1.67 7.05 -11.02
CA VAL A 9 3.03 7.24 -11.57
C VAL A 9 3.13 6.59 -12.94
N ASP A 10 3.87 7.22 -13.86
CA ASP A 10 4.20 6.62 -15.16
C ASP A 10 5.27 5.53 -15.04
N TYR A 11 6.10 5.62 -13.99
CA TYR A 11 7.19 4.69 -13.72
C TYR A 11 7.59 4.73 -12.24
N PHE A 12 7.88 3.57 -11.66
CA PHE A 12 8.44 3.46 -10.32
C PHE A 12 9.44 2.32 -10.21
N LYS A 13 10.51 2.58 -9.46
CA LYS A 13 11.53 1.60 -9.12
C LYS A 13 11.92 1.72 -7.65
N ALA A 14 11.96 0.58 -6.95
CA ALA A 14 12.44 0.47 -5.59
C ALA A 14 13.47 -0.65 -5.48
N VAL A 15 14.59 -0.35 -4.83
CA VAL A 15 15.64 -1.33 -4.51
C VAL A 15 15.78 -1.35 -2.99
N PRO A 16 15.43 -2.46 -2.32
CA PRO A 16 15.63 -2.60 -0.88
C PRO A 16 17.11 -2.39 -0.51
N SER A 17 17.37 -1.54 0.48
CA SER A 17 18.73 -1.25 0.95
C SER A 17 19.07 -2.05 2.20
N GLU A 18 18.41 -1.75 3.31
CA GLU A 18 18.64 -2.33 4.62
C GLU A 18 17.34 -2.86 5.23
N GLN A 19 17.48 -3.80 6.17
CA GLN A 19 16.35 -4.30 6.93
C GLN A 19 15.82 -3.21 7.87
N GLY A 20 14.51 -2.94 7.78
CA GLY A 20 13.83 -2.03 8.69
C GLY A 20 13.72 -2.58 10.12
N ARG A 21 13.17 -1.78 11.02
CA ARG A 21 12.98 -2.14 12.45
C ARG A 21 11.80 -3.06 12.72
N SER A 22 11.07 -3.48 11.69
CA SER A 22 9.92 -4.36 11.86
C SER A 22 10.39 -5.73 12.34
N PRO A 23 9.72 -6.35 13.34
CA PRO A 23 9.97 -7.73 13.72
C PRO A 23 9.34 -8.73 12.73
N ILE A 24 8.40 -8.26 11.91
CA ILE A 24 7.76 -9.01 10.84
C ILE A 24 8.43 -8.56 9.55
N VAL A 25 9.44 -9.29 9.10
CA VAL A 25 10.16 -8.99 7.85
C VAL A 25 10.04 -10.18 6.94
N GLU A 26 9.40 -9.97 5.81
CA GLU A 26 9.53 -10.84 4.64
C GLU A 26 10.72 -10.35 3.81
N LYS A 27 11.42 -11.25 3.12
CA LYS A 27 12.50 -10.84 2.21
C LYS A 27 11.89 -9.96 1.12
N SER A 28 12.33 -8.71 1.05
CA SER A 28 11.94 -7.80 -0.01
C SER A 28 12.88 -7.95 -1.21
N GLU A 29 12.28 -7.89 -2.40
CA GLU A 29 13.01 -7.90 -3.68
C GLU A 29 12.93 -6.52 -4.33
N SER A 30 13.77 -6.29 -5.34
CA SER A 30 13.66 -5.07 -6.14
C SER A 30 12.35 -5.09 -6.92
N LEU A 31 11.70 -3.93 -7.01
CA LEU A 31 10.44 -3.74 -7.73
C LEU A 31 10.64 -2.69 -8.83
N GLU A 32 10.12 -2.96 -10.01
CA GLU A 32 10.09 -2.02 -11.13
C GLU A 32 8.74 -2.14 -11.85
N THR A 33 8.06 -1.03 -12.08
CA THR A 33 6.74 -0.97 -12.71
C THR A 33 6.61 0.28 -13.59
N GLY A 34 5.78 0.19 -14.63
CA GLY A 34 5.36 1.32 -15.47
C GLY A 34 4.18 2.07 -14.86
N ASP A 35 3.18 2.38 -15.68
CA ASP A 35 1.92 3.00 -15.25
C ASP A 35 1.29 2.21 -14.10
N ALA A 36 1.23 2.83 -12.93
CA ALA A 36 0.82 2.17 -11.71
C ALA A 36 0.24 3.15 -10.67
N LEU A 37 -0.60 2.61 -9.79
CA LEU A 37 -1.03 3.26 -8.56
C LEU A 37 -0.25 2.70 -7.37
N LEU A 38 0.73 3.44 -6.87
CA LEU A 38 1.44 3.09 -5.65
C LEU A 38 0.58 3.46 -4.45
N VAL A 39 0.39 2.54 -3.51
CA VAL A 39 -0.39 2.78 -2.30
C VAL A 39 0.48 2.55 -1.07
N PHE A 40 0.68 3.63 -0.30
CA PHE A 40 1.38 3.59 0.97
C PHE A 40 0.34 3.56 2.08
N ILE A 41 0.29 2.46 2.85
CA ILE A 41 -0.71 2.25 3.91
C ILE A 41 -0.01 2.24 5.26
N SER A 42 -0.55 3.01 6.20
CA SER A 42 -0.15 3.02 7.60
C SER A 42 -1.29 2.48 8.46
N PHE A 43 -1.09 1.30 9.02
CA PHE A 43 -1.99 0.70 10.01
C PHE A 43 -1.69 1.25 11.40
N GLU A 44 -2.72 1.67 12.12
CA GLU A 44 -2.61 2.21 13.48
C GLU A 44 -3.09 1.17 14.51
N LYS A 45 -2.64 1.29 15.76
CA LYS A 45 -3.00 0.35 16.85
C LYS A 45 -4.51 0.14 17.01
N GLN A 46 -5.28 1.21 16.81
CA GLN A 46 -6.75 1.19 16.89
C GLN A 46 -7.43 0.37 15.79
N ASP A 47 -6.73 0.08 14.68
CA ASP A 47 -7.29 -0.67 13.56
C ASP A 47 -7.44 -2.18 13.88
N THR A 48 -6.76 -2.67 14.92
CA THR A 48 -6.85 -4.07 15.38
C THR A 48 -8.25 -4.48 15.88
N GLN A 49 -9.09 -3.52 16.28
CA GLN A 49 -10.42 -3.81 16.85
C GLN A 49 -11.51 -4.05 15.80
N SER A 50 -11.22 -3.84 14.51
CA SER A 50 -12.20 -3.92 13.42
C SER A 50 -11.53 -4.35 12.12
N GLU A 51 -10.61 -5.31 12.22
CA GLU A 51 -9.71 -5.72 11.14
C GLU A 51 -10.43 -6.00 9.81
N SER A 52 -11.45 -6.87 9.81
CA SER A 52 -12.20 -7.20 8.59
C SER A 52 -12.87 -5.98 7.94
N ARG A 53 -13.53 -5.14 8.74
CA ARG A 53 -14.22 -3.94 8.25
C ARG A 53 -13.25 -2.90 7.69
N ILE A 54 -12.06 -2.79 8.25
CA ILE A 54 -11.06 -1.82 7.81
C ILE A 54 -10.43 -2.31 6.50
N LEU A 55 -10.11 -3.60 6.39
CA LEU A 55 -9.59 -4.18 5.16
C LEU A 55 -10.58 -4.03 4.00
N ASP A 56 -11.85 -4.39 4.21
CA ASP A 56 -12.90 -4.27 3.19
C ASP A 56 -13.06 -2.81 2.73
N ARG A 57 -13.07 -1.86 3.68
CA ARG A 57 -13.22 -0.44 3.37
C ARG A 57 -12.03 0.10 2.59
N THR A 58 -10.81 -0.18 3.05
CA THR A 58 -9.58 0.27 2.40
C THR A 58 -9.46 -0.34 1.01
N TYR A 59 -9.79 -1.62 0.84
CA TYR A 59 -9.82 -2.28 -0.46
C TYR A 59 -10.79 -1.60 -1.43
N ASN A 60 -12.04 -1.34 -0.99
CA ASN A 60 -13.04 -0.70 -1.84
C ASN A 60 -12.63 0.72 -2.25
N GLU A 61 -11.98 1.46 -1.36
CA GLU A 61 -11.51 2.82 -1.63
C GLU A 61 -10.36 2.84 -2.63
N ILE A 62 -9.36 1.97 -2.45
CA ILE A 62 -8.25 1.81 -3.40
C ILE A 62 -8.78 1.36 -4.77
N SER A 63 -9.70 0.40 -4.79
CA SER A 63 -10.30 -0.12 -6.03
C SER A 63 -11.06 0.96 -6.80
N SER A 64 -11.78 1.83 -6.07
CA SER A 64 -12.47 2.97 -6.67
C SER A 64 -11.49 3.97 -7.30
N LEU A 65 -10.40 4.29 -6.61
CA LEU A 65 -9.35 5.18 -7.12
C LEU A 65 -8.66 4.60 -8.35
N ALA A 66 -8.28 3.32 -8.31
CA ALA A 66 -7.67 2.60 -9.42
C ALA A 66 -8.57 2.63 -10.66
N THR A 67 -9.87 2.37 -10.49
CA THR A 67 -10.86 2.44 -11.57
C THR A 67 -10.98 3.85 -12.18
N GLN A 68 -10.97 4.90 -11.35
CA GLN A 68 -11.05 6.29 -11.82
C GLN A 68 -9.83 6.71 -12.63
N LEU A 69 -8.64 6.26 -12.19
CA LEU A 69 -7.36 6.55 -12.82
C LEU A 69 -7.05 5.60 -13.99
N LYS A 70 -7.83 4.51 -14.14
CA LYS A 70 -7.69 3.46 -15.16
C LYS A 70 -6.38 2.68 -15.04
N VAL A 71 -5.99 2.40 -13.81
CA VAL A 71 -4.82 1.60 -13.41
C VAL A 71 -5.23 0.35 -12.64
#